data_AF-A0A357FWT5-F1
#
_entry.id   AF-A0A357FWT5-F1
#
_cell.length_a   1.000
_cell.length_b   1.000
_cell.length_c   1.000
_cell.angle_alpha   90.00
_cell.angle_beta   90.00
_cell.angle_gamma   90.00
#
_symmetry.space_group_name_H-M   'P 1'
#
loop_
_entity.id
_entity.type
_entity.pdbx_description
1 polymer ?
#
loop_
_entity_poly.entity_id
_entity_poly.type
_entity_poly.pdbx_seq_one_letter_code
_entity_poly.pdbx_strand_id
1 'polypeptide(L)' 'TLVATLPVYLNALTGKGVHVVTVNEYLAERDAEWMGQVYGFLGMTTGCVSGKIRPPNRKPCYAADITY' A
#
# COMPACT_ATOMS: atom_id res chain seq x y z
N THR A 1 1.36 1.07 12.50
CA THR A 1 2.03 1.66 11.32
C THR A 1 3.44 1.14 11.17
N LEU A 2 4.42 1.52 12.00
CA LEU A 2 5.82 1.09 11.81
C LEU A 2 6.04 -0.43 11.91
N VAL A 3 5.44 -1.10 12.90
CA VAL A 3 5.58 -2.57 13.05
C VAL A 3 5.03 -3.34 11.85
N ALA A 4 4.08 -2.77 11.11
CA ALA A 4 3.47 -3.43 9.95
C ALA A 4 4.44 -3.51 8.75
N THR A 5 5.49 -2.69 8.68
CA THR A 5 6.39 -2.65 7.52
C THR A 5 7.16 -3.96 7.32
N LEU A 6 7.57 -4.61 8.40
CA LEU A 6 8.32 -5.87 8.37
C LEU A 6 7.52 -7.02 7.73
N PRO A 7 6.32 -7.39 8.24
CA PRO A 7 5.54 -8.45 7.61
C PRO A 7 5.04 -8.05 6.22
N VAL A 8 4.71 -6.78 5.98
CA VAL A 8 4.27 -6.31 4.66
C VAL A 8 5.39 -6.51 3.63
N TYR A 9 6.61 -6.05 3.93
CA TYR A 9 7.75 -6.22 3.05
C TYR A 9 8.02 -7.70 2.75
N LEU A 10 8.09 -8.54 3.79
CA LEU A 10 8.36 -9.96 3.64
C LEU A 10 7.35 -10.65 2.70
N ASN A 11 6.06 -10.35 2.87
CA ASN A 11 5.02 -10.97 2.04
C ASN A 11 4.97 -10.38 0.63
N ALA A 12 5.28 -9.10 0.45
CA ALA A 12 5.35 -8.45 -0.85
C ALA A 12 6.42 -9.06 -1.77
N LEU A 13 7.50 -9.63 -1.22
CA LEU A 13 8.53 -10.35 -1.99
C LEU A 13 8.00 -11.56 -2.77
N THR A 14 6.81 -12.07 -2.44
CA THR A 14 6.17 -13.16 -3.19
C THR A 14 5.57 -12.71 -4.52
N GLY A 15 5.48 -11.40 -4.77
CA GLY A 15 4.89 -10.82 -5.98
C GLY A 15 3.37 -10.97 -6.07
N LYS A 16 2.69 -11.35 -4.99
CA LYS A 16 1.23 -11.55 -4.94
C LYS A 16 0.45 -10.31 -4.47
N GLY A 17 1.15 -9.24 -4.10
CA GLY A 17 0.58 -8.06 -3.46
C GLY A 17 0.23 -8.29 -1.98
N VAL A 18 0.23 -7.21 -1.19
CA VAL A 18 -0.20 -7.20 0.22
C VAL A 18 -1.24 -6.12 0.44
N HIS A 19 -2.37 -6.47 1.04
CA HIS A 19 -3.44 -5.51 1.36
C HIS A 19 -3.39 -5.11 2.83
N VAL A 20 -3.23 -3.81 3.11
CA VAL A 20 -3.21 -3.25 4.46
C VAL A 20 -4.50 -2.49 4.72
N VAL A 21 -5.44 -3.13 5.41
CA VAL A 21 -6.74 -2.51 5.72
C VAL A 21 -6.60 -1.56 6.91
N THR A 22 -7.05 -0.32 6.73
CA THR A 22 -7.18 0.67 7.81
C THR A 22 -8.65 0.98 8.09
N VAL A 23 -8.91 1.72 9.17
CA VAL A 23 -10.28 2.01 9.62
C VAL A 23 -10.97 3.08 8.76
N ASN A 24 -10.21 3.94 8.08
CA ASN A 24 -10.77 4.99 7.22
C ASN A 24 -9.78 5.42 6.14
N GLU A 25 -10.28 6.12 5.12
CA GLU A 25 -9.48 6.58 3.98
C GLU A 25 -8.35 7.53 4.39
N TYR A 26 -8.56 8.37 5.41
CA TYR A 26 -7.51 9.26 5.89
C TYR A 26 -6.30 8.49 6.41
N LEU A 27 -6.52 7.42 7.19
CA LEU A 27 -5.45 6.58 7.70
C LEU A 27 -4.77 5.80 6.56
N ALA A 28 -5.54 5.30 5.58
CA ALA A 28 -4.97 4.65 4.39
C ALA A 28 -4.06 5.60 3.60
N GLU A 29 -4.54 6.82 3.29
CA GLU A 29 -3.79 7.84 2.55
C GLU A 29 -2.51 8.23 3.31
N ARG A 30 -2.63 8.51 4.62
CA ARG A 30 -1.48 8.88 5.48
C ARG A 30 -0.45 7.76 5.57
N ASP A 31 -0.89 6.53 5.83
CA ASP A 31 0.02 5.41 6.07
C ASP A 31 0.69 4.96 4.77
N ALA A 32 -0.01 5.04 3.63
CA ALA A 32 0.55 4.80 2.31
C ALA A 32 1.63 5.82 1.94
N GLU A 33 1.41 7.11 2.24
CA GLU A 33 2.41 8.16 2.00
C GLU A 33 3.63 7.97 2.92
N TRP A 34 3.40 7.76 4.22
CA TRP A 34 4.47 7.70 5.20
C TRP A 34 5.30 6.41 5.11
N MET A 35 4.64 5.24 5.09
CA MET A 35 5.35 3.96 5.01
C MET A 35 5.80 3.64 3.57
N GLY A 36 5.13 4.22 2.57
CA GLY A 36 5.54 4.12 1.16
C GLY A 36 6.96 4.61 0.91
N GLN A 37 7.47 5.55 1.71
CA GLN A 37 8.88 5.97 1.65
C GLN A 37 9.84 4.82 1.97
N VAL A 38 9.52 3.99 2.96
CA VAL A 38 10.35 2.83 3.35
C VAL A 38 10.26 1.75 2.26
N TYR A 39 9.06 1.45 1.78
CA TYR A 39 8.87 0.46 0.72
C TYR A 39 9.54 0.90 -0.59
N GLY A 40 9.39 2.16 -0.97
CA GLY A 40 10.03 2.75 -2.15
C GLY A 40 11.55 2.74 -2.07
N PHE A 41 12.12 3.04 -0.90
CA PHE A 41 13.57 2.89 -0.67
C PHE A 41 14.05 1.45 -0.90
N LEU A 42 13.23 0.45 -0.58
CA LEU A 42 13.51 -0.96 -0.80
C LEU A 42 13.08 -1.49 -2.18
N GLY A 43 12.68 -0.59 -3.11
CA GLY A 43 12.34 -0.94 -4.48
C GLY A 43 10.91 -1.46 -4.70
N MET A 44 10.00 -1.28 -3.74
CA MET A 44 8.60 -1.68 -3.83
C MET A 44 7.68 -0.51 -4.17
N THR A 45 6.55 -0.83 -4.78
CA THR A 45 5.49 0.11 -5.13
C THR A 45 4.36 0.08 -4.10
N THR A 46 3.77 1.24 -3.82
CA THR A 46 2.64 1.38 -2.88
C THR A 46 1.47 2.08 -3.57
N GLY A 47 0.30 1.45 -3.56
CA GLY A 47 -0.97 2.01 -4.00
C GLY A 47 -1.88 2.29 -2.80
N CYS A 48 -2.77 3.28 -2.93
CA CYS A 48 -3.83 3.51 -1.95
C CYS A 48 -5.17 3.59 -2.68
N VAL A 49 -6.18 2.86 -2.18
CA VAL A 49 -7.54 2.88 -2.71
C VAL A 49 -8.43 3.70 -1.76
N SER A 50 -8.85 4.88 -2.23
CA SER A 50 -9.85 5.70 -1.55
C SER A 50 -11.09 5.92 -2.42
N GLY A 51 -12.19 6.38 -1.81
CA GLY A 51 -13.46 6.69 -2.47
C GLY A 51 -13.34 7.78 -3.53
N LYS A 52 -12.28 8.60 -3.47
CA LYS A 52 -11.94 9.63 -4.47
C LYS A 52 -11.44 9.03 -5.79
N ILE A 53 -10.98 7.77 -5.80
CA ILE A 53 -10.39 7.12 -6.97
C ILE A 53 -11.48 6.47 -7.82
N ARG A 54 -11.61 6.95 -9.06
CA ARG A 54 -12.50 6.36 -10.07
C ARG A 54 -12.15 4.89 -10.34
N PRO A 55 -13.12 4.03 -10.65
CA PRO A 55 -12.88 2.60 -10.86
C PRO A 55 -11.72 2.24 -11.83
N PRO A 56 -11.50 2.94 -12.96
CA PRO A 56 -10.38 2.65 -13.86
C PRO A 56 -9.01 2.85 -13.19
N ASN A 57 -8.93 3.80 -12.27
CA ASN A 57 -7.71 4.17 -11.57
C ASN A 57 -7.43 3.30 -10.35
N ARG A 58 -8.34 2.38 -9.98
CA ARG A 58 -8.10 1.42 -8.89
C ARG A 58 -7.24 0.25 -9.31
N LYS A 59 -7.35 -0.17 -10.58
CA LYS A 59 -6.53 -1.26 -11.14
C LYS A 59 -5.02 -1.09 -10.90
N PRO A 60 -4.40 0.07 -11.18
CA PRO A 60 -2.99 0.26 -10.89
C PRO A 60 -2.67 0.24 -9.38
N CYS A 61 -3.57 0.69 -8.51
CA CYS A 61 -3.38 0.62 -7.06
C CYS A 61 -3.31 -0.83 -6.54
N TYR A 62 -4.15 -1.72 -7.08
CA TYR A 62 -4.13 -3.16 -6.76
C TYR A 62 -2.97 -3.91 -7.43
N ALA A 63 -2.34 -3.33 -8.46
CA ALA A 63 -1.18 -3.90 -9.11
C ALA A 63 0.14 -3.53 -8.41
N ALA A 64 0.09 -2.67 -7.39
CA ALA A 64 1.25 -2.35 -6.57
C ALA A 64 1.62 -3.51 -5.64
N ASP A 65 2.87 -3.56 -5.20
CA ASP A 65 3.37 -4.57 -4.27
C ASP A 65 2.65 -4.49 -2.91
N ILE A 66 2.29 -3.28 -2.50
CA ILE A 66 1.48 -2.98 -1.31
C ILE A 66 0.27 -2.13 -1.72
N THR A 67 -0.93 -2.51 -1.27
CA THR A 67 -2.16 -1.74 -1.42
C THR A 67 -2.73 -1.38 -0.04
N TYR A 68 -2.87 -0.08 0.22
CA TYR A 68 -3.60 0.47 1.36
C TYR A 68 -5.06 0.77 1.00
#